data_AF-A0A917K8B1-F1
#
_entry.id   AF-A0A917K8B1-F1
#
_cell.length_a   1.000
_cell.length_b   1.000
_cell.length_c   1.000
_cell.angle_alpha   90.00
_cell.angle_beta   90.00
_cell.angle_gamma   90.00
#
_symmetry.space_group_name_H-M   'P 1'
#
loop_
_entity.id
_entity.type
_entity.pdbx_description
1 polymer ?
#
loop_
_entity_poly.entity_id
_entity_poly.type
_entity_poly.pdbx_seq_one_letter_code
_entity_poly.pdbx_strand_id
1 'polypeptide(L)'
;MARCAVDILASPAGAAAVPPRAGGAYTARPAAGAANPSKPEVGAEGRLHQIDTGRGDHVMPVPEMDDATRTELEAAAFRRLVQHLRERSDVQNIDMMNLAGFCRNCLSRWYREGAEAKGIAIADADAREIVYGMPYKEWQALHQKEATAEQKAKFVAANPGH
;
A
#
# COMPACT_ATOMS: atom_id res chain seq x y z
N MET A 1 1.49 -10.82 15.97
CA MET A 1 0.29 -9.97 15.89
C MET A 1 0.21 -9.00 17.08
N ALA A 2 0.09 -9.47 18.34
CA ALA A 2 -0.11 -8.66 19.56
C ALA A 2 0.78 -7.40 19.71
N ARG A 3 2.07 -7.47 19.35
CA ARG A 3 3.03 -6.37 19.56
C ARG A 3 2.82 -5.14 18.66
N CYS A 4 2.10 -5.27 17.54
CA CYS A 4 1.75 -4.12 16.70
C CYS A 4 0.65 -3.26 17.33
N ALA A 5 -0.27 -3.84 18.10
CA ALA A 5 -1.41 -3.15 18.70
C ALA A 5 -1.00 -2.14 19.78
N VAL A 6 -0.05 -2.54 20.64
CA VAL A 6 0.41 -1.73 21.78
C VAL A 6 0.97 -0.39 21.31
N ASP A 7 1.82 -0.42 20.28
CA ASP A 7 2.48 0.79 19.76
C ASP A 7 1.53 1.68 18.93
N ILE A 8 0.48 1.10 18.35
CA ILE A 8 -0.54 1.81 17.57
C ILE A 8 -1.47 2.62 18.47
N LEU A 9 -1.78 2.11 19.67
CA LEU A 9 -2.67 2.76 20.64
C LEU A 9 -1.95 3.73 21.58
N ALA A 10 -0.63 3.60 21.72
CA ALA A 10 0.19 4.51 22.50
C ALA A 10 0.39 5.85 21.77
N SER A 11 -0.25 6.91 22.27
CA SER A 11 -0.04 8.27 21.77
C SER A 11 1.36 8.76 22.16
N PRO A 12 2.13 9.44 21.28
CA PRO A 12 3.35 10.11 21.70
C PRO A 12 2.96 11.26 22.65
N ALA A 13 3.34 11.16 23.92
CA ALA A 13 3.17 12.28 24.84
C ALA A 13 4.01 13.47 24.33
N GLY A 14 3.35 14.52 23.82
CA GLY A 14 3.97 15.84 23.63
C GLY A 14 4.42 16.24 22.21
N ALA A 15 3.74 15.81 21.14
CA ALA A 15 4.02 16.31 19.79
C ALA A 15 3.27 17.61 19.47
N ALA A 16 4.00 18.70 19.22
CA ALA A 16 3.47 19.99 18.79
C ALA A 16 2.77 19.90 17.42
N ALA A 17 1.68 20.66 17.27
CA ALA A 17 0.85 20.68 16.07
C ALA A 17 1.65 21.03 14.80
N VAL A 18 1.71 20.08 13.85
CA VAL A 18 2.23 20.32 12.50
C VAL A 18 1.13 20.99 11.66
N PRO A 19 1.37 22.16 11.04
CA PRO A 19 0.37 22.84 10.22
C PRO A 19 0.03 22.06 8.94
N PRO A 20 -1.18 22.21 8.39
CA PRO A 20 -1.58 21.51 7.16
C PRO A 20 -0.75 22.00 5.98
N ARG A 21 -0.11 21.08 5.25
CA ARG A 21 0.48 21.40 3.94
C ARG A 21 -0.62 21.48 2.89
N ALA A 22 -0.59 22.58 2.13
CA ALA A 22 -1.49 22.88 1.04
C ALA A 22 -1.48 21.76 -0.03
N GLY A 23 -2.67 21.37 -0.49
CA GLY A 23 -2.87 20.34 -1.48
C GLY A 23 -2.25 20.69 -2.83
N GLY A 24 -1.37 19.83 -3.32
CA GLY A 24 -0.95 19.81 -4.72
C GLY A 24 -2.06 19.19 -5.56
N ALA A 25 -2.72 20.00 -6.37
CA ALA A 25 -3.69 19.58 -7.36
C ALA A 25 -2.99 18.73 -8.44
N TYR A 26 -3.33 17.44 -8.54
CA TYR A 26 -3.03 16.66 -9.74
C TYR A 26 -4.06 17.04 -10.81
N THR A 27 -3.64 17.81 -11.81
CA THR A 27 -4.42 18.05 -13.02
C THR A 27 -4.38 16.82 -13.91
N ALA A 28 -5.55 16.34 -14.32
CA ALA A 28 -5.70 15.27 -15.30
C ALA A 28 -5.18 15.72 -16.67
N ARG A 29 -4.38 14.87 -17.33
CA ARG A 29 -3.92 15.07 -18.72
C ARG A 29 -5.08 14.83 -19.70
N PRO A 30 -5.24 15.64 -20.76
CA PRO A 30 -6.35 15.49 -21.70
C PRO A 30 -6.09 14.36 -22.70
N ALA A 31 -7.17 13.69 -23.11
CA ALA A 31 -7.18 12.73 -24.21
C ALA A 31 -6.99 13.46 -25.55
N ALA A 32 -6.01 13.04 -26.34
CA ALA A 32 -5.86 13.46 -27.72
C ALA A 32 -6.72 12.56 -28.62
N GLY A 33 -7.66 13.19 -29.34
CA GLY A 33 -8.51 12.54 -30.33
C GLY A 33 -7.86 12.42 -31.70
N ALA A 34 -8.46 11.56 -32.52
CA ALA A 34 -8.42 11.67 -33.97
C ALA A 34 -9.80 11.28 -34.52
N ALA A 35 -10.48 12.25 -35.14
CA ALA A 35 -11.55 11.99 -36.11
C ALA A 35 -10.92 11.36 -37.38
N ASN A 36 -11.61 10.57 -38.21
CA ASN A 36 -12.62 11.02 -39.17
C ASN A 36 -13.06 9.81 -40.06
N PRO A 37 -13.87 9.97 -41.13
CA PRO A 37 -15.33 9.83 -41.24
C PRO A 37 -15.80 8.61 -42.07
N SER A 38 -17.09 8.63 -42.43
CA SER A 38 -17.77 7.94 -43.54
C SER A 38 -18.37 6.55 -43.24
N LYS A 39 -19.70 6.55 -43.06
CA LYS A 39 -20.58 5.38 -43.24
C LYS A 39 -20.57 4.93 -44.71
N PRO A 40 -20.92 3.65 -44.95
CA PRO A 40 -21.91 3.33 -45.96
C PRO A 40 -23.15 2.67 -45.36
N GLU A 41 -24.22 2.75 -46.13
CA GLU A 41 -25.62 2.55 -45.78
C GLU A 41 -25.99 1.07 -45.62
N VAL A 42 -27.06 0.83 -44.86
CA VAL A 42 -27.66 -0.49 -44.64
C VAL A 42 -28.44 -0.91 -45.88
N GLY A 43 -28.04 -2.03 -46.50
CA GLY A 43 -28.77 -2.69 -47.57
C GLY A 43 -28.71 -4.20 -47.39
N ALA A 44 -29.81 -4.75 -46.89
CA ALA A 44 -30.40 -6.08 -47.10
C ALA A 44 -29.50 -7.35 -47.17
N GLU A 45 -29.98 -8.36 -46.42
CA GLU A 45 -29.81 -9.81 -46.63
C GLU A 45 -28.63 -10.53 -45.93
N GLY A 46 -28.96 -11.19 -44.82
CA GLY A 46 -28.66 -12.62 -44.64
C GLY A 46 -27.26 -13.03 -44.19
N ARG A 47 -26.94 -12.86 -42.90
CA ARG A 47 -26.23 -13.86 -42.06
C ARG A 47 -26.23 -13.38 -40.61
N LEU A 48 -26.71 -14.20 -39.68
CA LEU A 48 -26.45 -14.02 -38.25
C LEU A 48 -24.93 -14.09 -38.03
N HIS A 49 -24.24 -12.95 -37.99
CA HIS A 49 -22.97 -12.89 -37.29
C HIS A 49 -23.30 -13.03 -35.81
N GLN A 50 -23.01 -14.21 -35.27
CA GLN A 50 -22.95 -14.39 -33.82
C GLN A 50 -21.99 -13.33 -33.30
N ILE A 51 -22.52 -12.40 -32.50
CA ILE A 51 -21.68 -11.58 -31.65
C ILE A 51 -21.13 -12.57 -30.62
N ASP A 52 -19.92 -13.04 -30.85
CA ASP A 52 -19.15 -13.77 -29.85
C ASP A 52 -18.99 -12.83 -28.65
N THR A 53 -19.91 -12.93 -27.70
CA THR A 53 -19.77 -12.36 -26.35
C THR A 53 -18.89 -13.27 -25.51
N GLY A 54 -17.84 -13.80 -26.13
CA GLY A 54 -16.78 -14.58 -25.55
C GLY A 54 -16.15 -13.77 -24.44
N ARG A 55 -16.69 -13.99 -23.24
CA ARG A 55 -15.99 -13.82 -21.98
C ARG A 55 -14.86 -14.84 -21.95
N GLY A 56 -13.89 -14.64 -22.84
CA GLY A 56 -12.59 -15.28 -22.78
C GLY A 56 -11.83 -14.54 -21.70
N ASP A 57 -11.57 -15.21 -20.60
CA ASP A 57 -10.67 -14.76 -19.56
C ASP A 57 -9.30 -14.52 -20.21
N HIS A 58 -9.07 -13.32 -20.73
CA HIS A 58 -7.79 -12.92 -21.31
C HIS A 58 -6.83 -12.67 -20.15
N VAL A 59 -6.44 -13.75 -19.48
CA VAL A 59 -5.34 -13.76 -18.52
C VAL A 59 -4.10 -13.50 -19.35
N MET A 60 -3.63 -12.24 -19.35
CA MET A 60 -2.32 -11.93 -19.89
C MET A 60 -1.30 -12.75 -19.08
N PRO A 61 -0.56 -13.68 -19.72
CA PRO A 61 0.38 -14.52 -19.00
C PRO A 61 1.46 -13.65 -18.36
N VAL A 62 1.78 -13.92 -17.09
CA VAL A 62 2.90 -13.27 -16.41
C VAL A 62 4.18 -13.64 -17.18
N PRO A 63 5.03 -12.66 -17.54
CA PRO A 63 6.27 -12.94 -18.25
C PRO A 63 7.13 -13.96 -17.49
N GLU A 64 7.65 -14.97 -18.19
CA GLU A 64 8.64 -15.87 -17.59
C GLU A 64 9.94 -15.10 -17.35
N MET A 65 10.51 -15.27 -16.15
CA MET A 65 11.75 -14.63 -15.71
C MET A 65 12.52 -15.57 -14.79
N ASP A 66 13.85 -15.43 -14.73
CA ASP A 66 14.67 -16.19 -13.78
C ASP A 66 14.47 -15.71 -12.32
N ASP A 67 14.87 -16.57 -11.38
CA ASP A 67 14.69 -16.33 -9.95
C ASP A 67 15.45 -15.09 -9.44
N ALA A 68 16.58 -14.74 -10.06
CA ALA A 68 17.37 -13.58 -9.69
C ALA A 68 16.63 -12.29 -10.06
N THR A 69 16.15 -12.21 -11.30
CA THR A 69 15.33 -11.12 -11.82
C THR A 69 14.06 -10.96 -10.99
N ARG A 70 13.38 -12.05 -10.65
CA ARG A 70 12.20 -12.01 -9.77
C ARG A 70 12.55 -11.38 -8.41
N THR A 71 13.64 -11.82 -7.79
CA THR A 71 14.10 -11.31 -6.48
C THR A 71 14.42 -9.81 -6.54
N GLU A 72 15.08 -9.35 -7.60
CA GLU A 72 15.40 -7.93 -7.78
C GLU A 72 14.15 -7.06 -7.94
N LEU A 73 13.17 -7.54 -8.70
CA LEU A 73 11.88 -6.85 -8.91
C LEU A 73 11.04 -6.81 -7.62
N GLU A 74 10.95 -7.90 -6.89
CA GLU A 74 10.28 -7.95 -5.58
C GLU A 74 10.94 -6.98 -4.59
N ALA A 75 12.27 -6.97 -4.53
CA ALA A 75 13.00 -6.04 -3.68
C ALA A 75 12.80 -4.57 -4.11
N ALA A 76 12.75 -4.30 -5.42
CA ALA A 76 12.46 -2.97 -5.95
C ALA A 76 11.04 -2.50 -5.61
N ALA A 77 10.04 -3.37 -5.75
CA ALA A 77 8.65 -3.10 -5.38
C ALA A 77 8.52 -2.84 -3.87
N PHE A 78 9.18 -3.66 -3.04
CA PHE A 78 9.19 -3.45 -1.58
C PHE A 78 9.82 -2.11 -1.20
N ARG A 79 10.99 -1.77 -1.77
CA ARG A 79 11.62 -0.46 -1.55
C ARG A 79 10.70 0.69 -1.96
N ARG A 80 10.00 0.56 -3.09
CA ARG A 80 9.03 1.56 -3.57
C ARG A 80 7.83 1.72 -2.63
N LEU A 81 7.31 0.62 -2.09
CA LEU A 81 6.24 0.62 -1.09
C LEU A 81 6.68 1.32 0.20
N VAL A 82 7.85 0.96 0.73
CA VAL A 82 8.41 1.58 1.93
C VAL A 82 8.56 3.09 1.72
N GLN A 83 9.13 3.49 0.59
CA GLN A 83 9.27 4.91 0.24
C GLN A 83 7.91 5.62 0.17
N HIS A 84 6.91 5.00 -0.47
CA HIS A 84 5.56 5.57 -0.55
C HIS A 84 4.93 5.76 0.84
N LEU A 85 5.11 4.79 1.74
CA LEU A 85 4.57 4.85 3.11
C LEU A 85 5.27 5.89 3.99
N ARG A 86 6.52 6.25 3.69
CA ARG A 86 7.24 7.35 4.34
C ARG A 86 6.73 8.71 3.87
N GLU A 87 6.45 8.84 2.58
CA GLU A 87 5.85 10.05 1.99
C GLU A 87 4.42 10.28 2.50
N ARG A 88 3.66 9.20 2.70
CA ARG A 88 2.29 9.20 3.22
C ARG A 88 2.23 9.08 4.74
N SER A 89 2.93 9.97 5.46
CA SER A 89 2.92 10.01 6.93
C SER A 89 1.55 10.38 7.52
N ASP A 90 0.65 10.94 6.71
CA ASP A 90 -0.75 11.17 7.05
C ASP A 90 -1.53 9.88 7.32
N VAL A 91 -1.15 8.78 6.65
CA VAL A 91 -1.81 7.47 6.81
C VAL A 91 -1.35 6.82 8.10
N GLN A 92 -2.22 6.80 9.12
CA GLN A 92 -1.89 6.23 10.43
C GLN A 92 -1.90 4.70 10.38
N ASN A 93 -1.02 4.07 11.17
CA ASN A 93 -0.96 2.61 11.24
C ASN A 93 -2.29 1.97 11.70
N ILE A 94 -3.06 2.65 12.56
CA ILE A 94 -4.37 2.16 13.01
C ILE A 94 -5.36 2.03 11.86
N ASP A 95 -5.37 2.99 10.94
CA ASP A 95 -6.26 2.96 9.78
C ASP A 95 -5.85 1.85 8.81
N MET A 96 -4.55 1.64 8.60
CA MET A 96 -4.06 0.52 7.80
C MET A 96 -4.43 -0.83 8.42
N MET A 97 -4.31 -0.97 9.74
CA MET A 97 -4.71 -2.20 10.43
C MET A 97 -6.21 -2.45 10.31
N ASN A 98 -7.04 -1.41 10.46
CA ASN A 98 -8.50 -1.53 10.37
C ASN A 98 -8.97 -1.91 8.96
N LEU A 99 -8.26 -1.46 7.91
CA LEU A 99 -8.66 -1.67 6.52
C LEU A 99 -8.03 -2.92 5.88
N ALA A 100 -6.74 -3.15 6.13
CA ALA A 100 -5.94 -4.12 5.39
C ALA A 100 -5.31 -5.23 6.27
N GLY A 101 -5.43 -5.14 7.59
CA GLY A 101 -4.85 -6.13 8.52
C GLY A 101 -3.32 -6.10 8.61
N PHE A 102 -2.65 -5.09 8.04
CA PHE A 102 -1.21 -4.86 8.21
C PHE A 102 -0.88 -3.37 8.23
N CYS A 103 0.29 -3.04 8.79
CA CYS A 103 0.81 -1.68 8.82
C CYS A 103 2.35 -1.67 8.73
N ARG A 104 2.98 -0.49 8.87
CA ARG A 104 4.45 -0.33 8.85
C ARG A 104 5.17 -1.19 9.89
N ASN A 105 4.57 -1.38 11.07
CA ASN A 105 5.12 -2.26 12.11
C ASN A 105 5.11 -3.73 11.67
N CYS A 106 4.11 -4.18 10.91
CA CYS A 106 4.09 -5.52 10.33
C CYS A 106 5.21 -5.69 9.31
N LEU A 107 5.44 -4.70 8.44
CA LEU A 107 6.54 -4.72 7.48
C LEU A 107 7.91 -4.83 8.18
N SER A 108 8.09 -4.09 9.28
CA SER A 108 9.33 -4.12 10.09
C SER A 108 9.56 -5.51 10.68
N ARG A 109 8.49 -6.12 11.21
CA ARG A 109 8.55 -7.49 11.75
C ARG A 109 8.86 -8.52 10.66
N TRP A 110 8.18 -8.48 9.51
CA TRP A 110 8.43 -9.40 8.40
C TRP A 110 9.85 -9.27 7.85
N TYR A 111 10.40 -8.05 7.81
CA TYR A 111 11.79 -7.84 7.44
C TYR A 111 12.75 -8.55 8.41
N ARG A 112 12.51 -8.41 9.72
CA ARG A 112 13.29 -9.10 10.75
C ARG A 112 13.14 -10.62 10.66
N GLU A 113 11.92 -11.13 10.56
CA GLU A 113 11.64 -12.58 10.42
C GLU A 113 12.35 -13.16 9.17
N GLY A 114 12.36 -12.42 8.06
CA GLY A 114 13.11 -12.79 6.85
C GLY A 114 14.63 -12.80 7.04
N ALA A 115 15.17 -11.91 7.87
CA ALA A 115 16.59 -11.91 8.24
C ALA A 115 16.94 -13.06 9.19
N GLU A 116 16.10 -13.31 10.20
CA GLU A 116 16.23 -14.41 11.16
C GLU A 116 16.25 -15.77 10.44
N ALA A 117 15.39 -15.95 9.43
CA ALA A 117 15.38 -17.15 8.59
C ALA A 117 16.70 -17.38 7.81
N LYS A 118 17.50 -16.32 7.63
CA LYS A 118 18.84 -16.37 7.01
C LYS A 118 19.97 -16.37 8.05
N GLY A 119 19.66 -16.49 9.34
CA GLY A 119 20.63 -16.46 10.43
C GLY A 119 21.19 -15.07 10.75
N ILE A 120 20.53 -14.01 10.27
CA ILE A 120 20.94 -12.62 10.51
C ILE A 120 20.07 -12.05 11.63
N ALA A 121 20.69 -11.71 12.76
CA ALA A 121 20.00 -11.07 13.87
C ALA A 121 19.86 -9.56 13.60
N ILE A 122 18.62 -9.06 13.66
CA ILE A 122 18.30 -7.63 13.56
C ILE A 122 17.45 -7.25 14.78
N ALA A 123 17.79 -6.18 15.50
CA ALA A 123 16.98 -5.75 16.63
C ALA A 123 15.63 -5.17 16.15
N ASP A 124 14.61 -5.21 17.00
CA ASP A 124 13.28 -4.66 16.67
C ASP A 124 13.35 -3.17 16.30
N ALA A 125 14.21 -2.40 16.98
CA ALA A 125 14.43 -0.98 16.71
C ALA A 125 15.05 -0.76 15.32
N ASP A 126 16.08 -1.52 14.97
CA ASP A 126 16.77 -1.41 13.68
C ASP A 126 15.85 -1.79 12.52
N ALA A 127 15.06 -2.86 12.69
CA ALA A 127 14.08 -3.27 11.67
C ALA A 127 13.01 -2.20 11.43
N ARG A 128 12.59 -1.49 12.49
CA ARG A 128 11.70 -0.34 12.35
C ARG A 128 12.41 0.81 11.66
N GLU A 129 13.62 1.15 12.04
CA GLU A 129 14.39 2.23 11.39
C GLU A 129 14.56 1.98 9.88
N ILE A 130 14.80 0.73 9.48
CA ILE A 130 14.84 0.32 8.07
C ILE A 130 13.51 0.63 7.35
N VAL A 131 12.35 0.45 7.98
CA VAL A 131 11.05 0.73 7.35
C VAL A 131 10.68 2.22 7.45
N TYR A 132 10.87 2.85 8.60
CA TYR A 132 10.48 4.24 8.84
C TYR A 132 11.46 5.27 8.25
N GLY A 133 12.71 4.87 8.01
CA GLY A 133 13.78 5.75 7.51
C GLY A 133 14.39 6.67 8.57
N MET A 134 14.00 6.51 9.83
CA MET A 134 14.49 7.22 11.01
C MET A 134 14.14 6.41 12.26
N PRO A 135 14.73 6.71 13.43
CA PRO A 135 14.38 6.06 14.68
C PRO A 135 12.87 6.15 14.96
N TYR A 136 12.26 5.02 15.32
CA TYR A 136 10.80 4.94 15.46
C TYR A 136 10.22 6.01 16.40
N LYS A 137 10.90 6.28 17.52
CA LYS A 137 10.46 7.29 18.49
C LYS A 137 10.40 8.70 17.90
N GLU A 138 11.34 9.05 17.03
CA GLU A 138 11.34 10.34 16.32
C GLU A 138 10.17 10.40 15.33
N TRP A 139 9.93 9.31 14.59
CA TRP A 139 8.77 9.23 13.70
C TRP A 139 7.45 9.38 14.46
N GLN A 140 7.29 8.72 15.62
CA GLN A 140 6.10 8.86 16.45
C GLN A 140 5.90 10.32 16.86
N ALA A 141 6.96 10.98 17.36
CA ALA A 141 6.88 12.38 17.78
C ALA A 141 6.54 13.35 16.63
N LEU A 142 6.95 13.06 15.39
CA LEU A 142 6.70 13.94 14.25
C LEU A 142 5.34 13.70 13.57
N HIS A 143 4.84 12.46 13.58
CA HIS A 143 3.77 12.04 12.66
C HIS A 143 2.63 11.24 13.29
N GLN A 144 2.81 10.63 14.47
CA GLN A 144 1.77 9.83 15.08
C GLN A 144 0.76 10.73 15.81
N LYS A 145 -0.51 10.56 15.46
CA LYS A 145 -1.62 11.25 16.11
C LYS A 145 -2.29 10.31 17.11
N GLU A 146 -2.94 10.90 18.11
CA GLU A 146 -3.78 10.12 18.99
C GLU A 146 -4.95 9.51 18.22
N ALA A 147 -5.12 8.19 18.35
CA ALA A 147 -6.24 7.49 17.74
C ALA A 147 -7.57 7.88 18.38
N THR A 148 -8.59 8.16 17.55
CA THR A 148 -9.94 8.46 18.01
C THR A 148 -10.58 7.22 18.63
N ALA A 149 -11.61 7.43 19.48
CA ALA A 149 -12.36 6.33 20.08
C ALA A 149 -12.94 5.37 19.02
N GLU A 150 -13.40 5.91 17.89
CA GLU A 150 -13.93 5.11 16.78
C GLU A 150 -12.85 4.23 16.14
N GLN A 151 -11.65 4.78 15.88
CA GLN A 151 -10.54 4.01 15.32
C GLN A 151 -10.09 2.89 16.26
N LYS A 152 -10.06 3.17 17.58
CA LYS A 152 -9.77 2.17 18.62
C LYS A 152 -10.84 1.07 18.64
N ALA A 153 -12.12 1.42 18.57
CA ALA A 153 -13.22 0.46 18.55
C ALA A 153 -13.16 -0.44 17.30
N LYS A 154 -12.94 0.14 16.11
CA LYS A 154 -12.74 -0.61 14.86
C LYS A 154 -11.54 -1.54 14.96
N PHE A 155 -10.46 -1.10 15.60
CA PHE A 155 -9.27 -1.94 15.79
C PHE A 155 -9.57 -3.17 16.62
N VAL A 156 -10.24 -3.01 17.77
CA VAL A 156 -10.64 -4.12 18.64
C VAL A 156 -11.59 -5.08 17.90
N ALA A 157 -12.57 -4.55 17.15
CA ALA A 157 -13.52 -5.36 16.41
C ALA A 157 -12.87 -6.14 15.25
N ALA A 158 -11.96 -5.50 14.50
CA ALA A 158 -11.29 -6.11 13.36
C ALA A 158 -10.16 -7.08 13.78
N ASN A 159 -9.65 -6.96 15.00
CA ASN A 159 -8.51 -7.71 15.49
C ASN A 159 -8.79 -8.36 16.87
N PRO A 160 -9.77 -9.27 16.99
CA PRO A 160 -10.22 -9.82 18.28
C PRO A 160 -9.19 -10.71 19.00
N GLY A 161 -8.05 -11.02 18.36
CA GLY A 161 -6.94 -11.78 18.94
C GLY A 161 -5.75 -10.92 19.40
N HIS A 162 -5.96 -9.62 19.64
CA HIS A 162 -4.94 -8.67 20.06
C HIS A 162 -5.23 -8.08 21.44
#